data_AF-A0A8S4RQG2-F1
#
_entry.id   AF-A0A8S4RQG2-F1
#
_cell.length_a   1.000
_cell.length_b   1.000
_cell.length_c   1.000
_cell.angle_alpha   90.00
_cell.angle_beta   90.00
_cell.angle_gamma   90.00
#
_symmetry.space_group_name_H-M   'P 1'
#
loop_
_entity.id
_entity.type
_entity.pdbx_description
1 polymer ?
#
loop_
_entity_poly.entity_id
_entity_poly.type
_entity_poly.pdbx_seq_one_letter_code
_entity_poly.pdbx_strand_id
1 'polypeptide(L)'
;MADEDFSKLLQQAEQLTTEIEGNEELPRVERSLGQVLEASHELYSRVIQSGPNNIQAHVLFGSKGIDLQQISQKLETLSSKRTFEPLQPIADSDIESFLKNERENAILSLIDEVNKNSLQTTEDQKWEHMLSEWNKEKIKLMNAMIGPSQNWLDLKRTPELPSIADTPKKFGHSMLDSIEAAYARQVQQYNKLISHGAKSRTALHQKFSQVAEEFNDPKVKEMWEIIKTMANIPALVRDEDPLKARGNPTIQQCLIAQGKKYLEKRYKQYMSDVVRANPAAALRGGEPGTFPLVRGFVGLRLQGLNIQGLTDGVVDDRPLWPMVYYCLRSGDSNAALYCLRKAGRDHEEFIAALEDHIRDPEKALSDKLQTEINLKYRLQIRHSTDPYKRAVYCVVGCCDVSDEHSEVARTADDYLWLKLSAIKTLSVDTDDPVPLRRLNLARLILLYVRKFELSDPSDALNYYFFLRNLKDPSGKNLFMCCCTDLALESRDYDLLFGRMEASTGLRTSGLLDQFNNPHIDSKVIALNAAEQLVNKGLFEDAIIVYDIAGQLEWLREQAEVLNTFAGNIAYRMPGDTYSQLAQMQILMN
;
A
#
# COMPACT_ATOMS: atom_id res chain seq x y z
N MET A 1 -33.96 20.56 -54.68
CA MET A 1 -34.16 19.11 -54.46
C MET A 1 -33.92 18.68 -53.01
N ALA A 2 -33.15 19.39 -52.18
CA ALA A 2 -32.92 19.00 -50.78
C ALA A 2 -34.03 19.41 -49.79
N ASP A 3 -34.75 20.53 -50.01
CA ASP A 3 -35.77 21.02 -49.06
C ASP A 3 -37.02 20.13 -48.94
N GLU A 4 -37.44 19.47 -50.04
CA GLU A 4 -38.61 18.58 -50.00
C GLU A 4 -38.33 17.32 -49.16
N ASP A 5 -37.10 16.80 -49.17
CA ASP A 5 -36.73 15.61 -48.39
C ASP A 5 -36.68 15.90 -46.88
N PHE A 6 -36.21 17.09 -46.46
CA PHE A 6 -36.19 17.47 -45.04
C PHE A 6 -37.58 17.78 -44.50
N SER A 7 -38.48 18.36 -45.31
CA SER A 7 -39.86 18.61 -44.91
C SER A 7 -40.64 17.29 -44.71
N LYS A 8 -40.40 16.28 -45.56
CA LYS A 8 -40.92 14.92 -45.36
C LYS A 8 -40.37 14.26 -44.10
N LEU A 9 -39.07 14.44 -43.83
CA LEU A 9 -38.44 13.87 -42.64
C LEU A 9 -38.99 14.49 -41.34
N LEU A 10 -39.24 15.81 -41.34
CA LEU A 10 -39.89 16.51 -40.24
C LEU A 10 -41.30 15.95 -40.00
N GLN A 11 -42.08 15.79 -41.07
CA GLN A 11 -43.45 15.28 -40.99
C GLN A 11 -43.51 13.81 -40.51
N GLN A 12 -42.52 12.99 -40.89
CA GLN A 12 -42.36 11.62 -40.40
C GLN A 12 -41.94 11.58 -38.93
N ALA A 13 -41.05 12.47 -38.50
CA ALA A 13 -40.64 12.58 -37.10
C ALA A 13 -41.81 13.05 -36.20
N GLU A 14 -42.63 13.97 -36.67
CA GLU A 14 -43.85 14.41 -35.97
C GLU A 14 -44.89 13.29 -35.88
N GLN A 15 -45.10 12.51 -36.95
CA GLN A 15 -45.97 11.32 -36.93
C GLN A 15 -45.49 10.26 -35.94
N LEU A 16 -44.19 9.94 -35.94
CA LEU A 16 -43.59 9.00 -34.99
C LEU A 16 -43.75 9.47 -33.53
N THR A 17 -43.67 10.78 -33.29
CA THR A 17 -43.87 11.34 -31.95
C THR A 17 -45.31 11.13 -31.48
N THR A 18 -46.29 11.33 -32.36
CA THR A 18 -47.71 11.07 -32.05
C THR A 18 -48.05 9.58 -31.89
N GLU A 19 -47.35 8.67 -32.59
CA GLU A 19 -47.52 7.22 -32.40
C GLU A 19 -46.95 6.72 -31.07
N ILE A 20 -45.93 7.40 -30.53
CA ILE A 20 -45.31 7.07 -29.22
C ILE A 20 -46.17 7.57 -28.04
N GLU A 21 -47.08 8.54 -28.24
CA GLU A 21 -47.97 9.05 -27.19
C GLU A 21 -48.92 7.98 -26.59
N GLY A 22 -49.09 6.84 -27.26
CA GLY A 22 -49.93 5.72 -26.81
C GLY A 22 -49.24 4.65 -25.96
N ASN A 23 -47.91 4.69 -25.78
CA ASN A 23 -47.16 3.61 -25.12
C ASN A 23 -46.45 4.12 -23.85
N GLU A 24 -46.93 3.71 -22.66
CA GLU A 24 -46.48 4.24 -21.36
C GLU A 24 -45.06 3.80 -20.93
N GLU A 25 -44.39 2.91 -21.67
CA GLU A 25 -43.10 2.32 -21.26
C GLU A 25 -41.84 3.03 -21.81
N LEU A 26 -41.95 4.06 -22.66
CA LEU A 26 -40.79 4.79 -23.19
C LEU A 26 -40.75 6.25 -22.70
N PRO A 27 -39.56 6.80 -22.39
CA PRO A 27 -39.44 8.18 -21.91
C PRO A 27 -39.92 9.17 -22.98
N ARG A 28 -40.80 10.09 -22.60
CA ARG A 28 -41.42 11.08 -23.49
C ARG A 28 -40.38 12.10 -23.98
N VAL A 29 -40.42 12.44 -25.26
CA VAL A 29 -39.58 13.49 -25.84
C VAL A 29 -40.23 14.85 -25.55
N GLU A 30 -39.71 15.59 -24.57
CA GLU A 30 -40.35 16.79 -24.01
C GLU A 30 -40.19 18.07 -24.86
N ARG A 31 -39.47 18.04 -25.99
CA ARG A 31 -39.28 19.23 -26.85
C ARG A 31 -39.42 18.89 -28.33
N SER A 32 -40.27 19.65 -29.04
CA SER A 32 -40.38 19.53 -30.49
C SER A 32 -39.15 20.13 -31.19
N LEU A 33 -38.85 19.66 -32.41
CA LEU A 33 -37.71 20.17 -33.18
C LEU A 33 -37.77 21.69 -33.40
N GLY A 34 -38.97 22.24 -33.53
CA GLY A 34 -39.21 23.69 -33.62
C GLY A 34 -38.81 24.44 -32.35
N GLN A 35 -39.17 23.92 -31.18
CA GLN A 35 -38.78 24.51 -29.88
C GLN A 35 -37.26 24.43 -29.65
N VAL A 36 -36.61 23.36 -30.12
CA VAL A 36 -35.15 23.23 -30.09
C VAL A 36 -34.50 24.26 -31.02
N LEU A 37 -35.07 24.50 -32.20
CA LEU A 37 -34.58 25.48 -33.16
C LEU A 37 -34.74 26.92 -32.62
N GLU A 38 -35.87 27.23 -32.01
CA GLU A 38 -36.14 28.53 -31.41
C GLU A 38 -35.20 28.82 -30.22
N ALA A 39 -35.02 27.83 -29.33
CA ALA A 39 -34.03 27.91 -28.24
C ALA A 39 -32.59 28.03 -28.77
N SER A 40 -32.27 27.37 -29.89
CA SER A 40 -30.96 27.48 -30.53
C SER A 40 -30.71 28.87 -31.11
N HIS A 41 -31.73 29.51 -31.70
CA HIS A 41 -31.65 30.88 -32.19
C HIS A 41 -31.53 31.89 -31.07
N GLU A 42 -32.25 31.69 -29.97
CA GLU A 42 -32.14 32.53 -28.78
C GLU A 42 -30.73 32.45 -28.17
N LEU A 43 -30.17 31.24 -28.05
CA LEU A 43 -28.77 31.02 -27.65
C LEU A 43 -27.78 31.67 -28.61
N TYR A 44 -27.98 31.53 -29.92
CA TYR A 44 -27.12 32.13 -30.94
C TYR A 44 -27.09 33.66 -30.83
N SER A 45 -28.23 34.29 -30.55
CA SER A 45 -28.35 35.75 -30.40
C SER A 45 -27.63 36.28 -29.17
N ARG A 46 -27.62 35.52 -28.05
CA ARG A 46 -26.93 35.91 -26.82
C ARG A 46 -25.40 35.71 -26.90
N VAL A 47 -24.92 34.83 -27.78
CA VAL A 47 -23.49 34.46 -27.90
C VAL A 47 -22.67 35.47 -28.72
N ILE A 48 -23.27 36.27 -29.61
CA ILE A 48 -22.54 37.18 -30.52
C ILE A 48 -22.02 38.46 -29.82
N GLN A 49 -22.40 38.73 -28.56
CA GLN A 49 -22.10 40.00 -27.89
C GLN A 49 -20.69 40.14 -27.28
N SER A 50 -19.78 39.15 -27.35
CA SER A 50 -18.39 39.30 -26.88
C SER A 50 -17.36 39.31 -28.03
N GLY A 51 -16.75 40.49 -28.25
CA GLY A 51 -15.80 40.81 -29.32
C GLY A 51 -14.38 40.23 -29.19
N PRO A 52 -13.47 40.55 -30.16
CA PRO A 52 -12.35 39.69 -30.56
C PRO A 52 -10.97 40.12 -30.00
N ASN A 53 -10.04 39.16 -29.84
CA ASN A 53 -8.59 39.42 -29.88
C ASN A 53 -7.76 38.13 -30.02
N ASN A 54 -7.15 37.92 -31.19
CA ASN A 54 -5.75 37.46 -31.40
C ASN A 54 -5.52 37.02 -32.86
N ILE A 55 -5.16 37.99 -33.70
CA ILE A 55 -5.07 37.84 -35.17
C ILE A 55 -3.80 37.08 -35.60
N GLN A 56 -2.75 37.00 -34.77
CA GLN A 56 -1.47 36.39 -35.18
C GLN A 56 -1.41 34.85 -35.05
N ALA A 57 -2.26 34.22 -34.24
CA ALA A 57 -2.37 32.75 -34.20
C ALA A 57 -3.32 32.22 -35.30
N HIS A 58 -4.18 33.08 -35.84
CA HIS A 58 -5.24 32.70 -36.79
C HIS A 58 -4.70 32.39 -38.20
N VAL A 59 -3.61 33.06 -38.59
CA VAL A 59 -2.97 32.90 -39.91
C VAL A 59 -2.18 31.59 -40.03
N LEU A 60 -1.64 31.07 -38.91
CA LEU A 60 -0.81 29.88 -38.93
C LEU A 60 -1.61 28.57 -38.96
N PHE A 61 -2.86 28.58 -38.46
CA PHE A 61 -3.69 27.38 -38.34
C PHE A 61 -4.92 27.38 -39.27
N GLY A 62 -5.27 28.52 -39.87
CA GLY A 62 -6.26 28.59 -40.96
C GLY A 62 -5.84 27.78 -42.21
N SER A 63 -4.54 27.54 -42.41
CA SER A 63 -4.04 26.75 -43.54
C SER A 63 -4.31 25.24 -43.44
N LYS A 64 -4.84 24.75 -42.31
CA LYS A 64 -5.22 23.33 -42.13
C LYS A 64 -6.67 23.09 -41.72
N GLY A 65 -7.53 24.11 -41.82
CA GLY A 65 -8.98 23.95 -41.77
C GLY A 65 -9.57 23.48 -40.42
N ILE A 66 -8.84 23.64 -39.31
CA ILE A 66 -9.32 23.24 -37.97
C ILE A 66 -9.20 24.45 -37.03
N ASP A 67 -10.34 25.00 -36.64
CA ASP A 67 -10.46 26.14 -35.73
C ASP A 67 -10.60 25.65 -34.27
N LEU A 68 -9.46 25.55 -33.58
CA LEU A 68 -9.38 25.09 -32.18
C LEU A 68 -10.03 26.07 -31.19
N GLN A 69 -10.11 27.35 -31.51
CA GLN A 69 -10.79 28.34 -30.66
C GLN A 69 -12.29 28.22 -30.76
N GLN A 70 -12.86 27.95 -31.94
CA GLN A 70 -14.29 27.63 -32.03
C GLN A 70 -14.67 26.39 -31.23
N ILE A 71 -13.82 25.37 -31.17
CA ILE A 71 -14.14 24.15 -30.40
C ILE A 71 -14.01 24.40 -28.90
N SER A 72 -12.94 25.07 -28.45
CA SER A 72 -12.76 25.43 -27.03
C SER A 72 -13.83 26.43 -26.57
N GLN A 73 -14.17 27.42 -27.37
CA GLN A 73 -15.26 28.35 -27.09
C GLN A 73 -16.60 27.64 -27.15
N LYS A 74 -16.86 26.74 -28.11
CA LYS A 74 -18.08 25.91 -28.13
C LYS A 74 -18.21 25.05 -26.87
N LEU A 75 -17.11 24.49 -26.37
CA LEU A 75 -17.08 23.66 -25.17
C LEU A 75 -17.29 24.48 -23.88
N GLU A 76 -16.69 25.67 -23.80
CA GLU A 76 -16.88 26.60 -22.67
C GLU A 76 -18.27 27.26 -22.68
N THR A 77 -18.84 27.53 -23.87
CA THR A 77 -20.23 28.01 -24.04
C THR A 77 -21.28 26.93 -23.74
N LEU A 78 -20.91 25.64 -23.80
CA LEU A 78 -21.76 24.52 -23.37
C LEU A 78 -21.71 24.28 -21.85
N SER A 79 -21.09 25.17 -21.07
CA SER A 79 -21.15 25.10 -19.61
C SER A 79 -22.58 25.41 -19.12
N SER A 80 -23.22 24.40 -18.53
CA SER A 80 -24.56 24.47 -17.91
C SER A 80 -24.70 25.51 -16.79
N LYS A 81 -23.58 26.13 -16.36
CA LYS A 81 -23.55 27.16 -15.32
C LYS A 81 -24.27 28.46 -15.70
N ARG A 82 -24.35 28.81 -16.99
CA ARG A 82 -25.03 30.04 -17.45
C ARG A 82 -26.52 29.86 -17.71
N THR A 83 -27.03 28.62 -17.71
CA THR A 83 -28.45 28.33 -18.00
C THR A 83 -29.37 28.58 -16.81
N PHE A 84 -28.82 28.65 -15.59
CA PHE A 84 -29.57 28.78 -14.34
C PHE A 84 -29.25 30.08 -13.57
N GLU A 85 -28.74 31.12 -14.23
CA GLU A 85 -28.59 32.42 -13.58
C GLU A 85 -29.97 33.04 -13.30
N PRO A 86 -30.19 33.65 -12.11
CA PRO A 86 -31.43 34.36 -11.82
C PRO A 86 -31.70 35.43 -12.87
N LEU A 87 -32.94 35.49 -13.37
CA LEU A 87 -33.33 36.50 -14.36
C LEU A 87 -33.18 37.91 -13.76
N GLN A 88 -32.68 38.86 -14.56
CA GLN A 88 -32.52 40.25 -14.13
C GLN A 88 -33.88 40.85 -13.70
N PRO A 89 -33.94 41.64 -12.62
CA PRO A 89 -35.18 42.26 -12.19
C PRO A 89 -35.68 43.26 -13.24
N ILE A 90 -36.89 43.04 -13.75
CA ILE A 90 -37.61 43.96 -14.64
C ILE A 90 -38.24 45.06 -13.77
N ALA A 91 -38.26 46.30 -14.27
CA ALA A 91 -38.78 47.46 -13.55
C ALA A 91 -40.27 47.31 -13.13
N ASP A 92 -40.60 47.88 -11.97
CA ASP A 92 -41.81 47.69 -11.14
C ASP A 92 -43.18 48.13 -11.75
N SER A 93 -43.34 48.10 -13.08
CA SER A 93 -44.55 48.59 -13.76
C SER A 93 -45.56 47.50 -14.15
N ASP A 94 -45.13 46.23 -14.25
CA ASP A 94 -45.97 45.08 -14.64
C ASP A 94 -45.97 43.99 -13.57
N ILE A 95 -47.03 43.96 -12.75
CA ILE A 95 -47.20 43.00 -11.64
C ILE A 95 -47.22 41.55 -12.15
N GLU A 96 -47.82 41.30 -13.32
CA GLU A 96 -47.92 39.96 -13.90
C GLU A 96 -46.55 39.42 -14.35
N SER A 97 -45.73 40.28 -14.96
CA SER A 97 -44.36 39.95 -15.36
C SER A 97 -43.45 39.72 -14.14
N PHE A 98 -43.64 40.51 -13.07
CA PHE A 98 -42.93 40.32 -11.81
C PHE A 98 -43.26 38.98 -11.14
N LEU A 99 -44.55 38.64 -11.03
CA LEU A 99 -44.99 37.36 -10.44
C LEU A 99 -44.52 36.16 -11.25
N LYS A 100 -44.49 36.28 -12.59
CA LYS A 100 -43.95 35.24 -13.47
C LYS A 100 -42.45 35.04 -13.26
N ASN A 101 -41.70 36.14 -13.11
CA ASN A 101 -40.25 36.10 -12.85
C ASN A 101 -39.92 35.52 -11.47
N GLU A 102 -40.64 35.91 -10.41
CA GLU A 102 -40.50 35.32 -9.07
C GLU A 102 -40.80 33.81 -9.08
N ARG A 103 -41.85 33.39 -9.80
CA ARG A 103 -42.16 31.96 -9.96
C ARG A 103 -41.04 31.21 -10.68
N GLU A 104 -40.50 31.78 -11.75
CA GLU A 104 -39.40 31.19 -12.51
C GLU A 104 -38.10 31.12 -11.69
N ASN A 105 -37.76 32.18 -10.95
CA ASN A 105 -36.62 32.18 -10.03
C ASN A 105 -36.78 31.16 -8.89
N ALA A 106 -37.99 30.99 -8.35
CA ALA A 106 -38.27 29.95 -7.36
C ALA A 106 -38.09 28.53 -7.94
N ILE A 107 -38.53 28.30 -9.18
CA ILE A 107 -38.32 27.03 -9.89
C ILE A 107 -36.82 26.79 -10.12
N LEU A 108 -36.07 27.80 -10.56
CA LEU A 108 -34.62 27.68 -10.77
C LEU A 108 -33.87 27.39 -9.46
N SER A 109 -34.26 28.03 -8.36
CA SER A 109 -33.68 27.78 -7.04
C SER A 109 -33.96 26.35 -6.55
N LEU A 110 -35.18 25.85 -6.76
CA LEU A 110 -35.53 24.47 -6.43
C LEU A 110 -34.74 23.47 -7.28
N ILE A 111 -34.54 23.75 -8.57
CA ILE A 111 -33.74 22.90 -9.46
C ILE A 111 -32.27 22.90 -9.02
N ASP A 112 -31.70 24.04 -8.65
CA ASP A 112 -30.32 24.12 -8.17
C ASP A 112 -30.16 23.36 -6.85
N GLU A 113 -31.10 23.51 -5.92
CA GLU A 113 -31.12 22.77 -4.65
C GLU A 113 -31.24 21.25 -4.87
N VAL A 114 -32.14 20.81 -5.74
CA VAL A 114 -32.30 19.38 -6.09
C VAL A 114 -31.06 18.84 -6.79
N ASN A 115 -30.45 19.59 -7.71
CA ASN A 115 -29.21 19.19 -8.37
C ASN A 115 -28.07 19.05 -7.37
N LYS A 116 -27.94 20.01 -6.45
CA LYS A 116 -26.91 20.00 -5.41
C LYS A 116 -27.09 18.83 -4.45
N ASN A 117 -28.32 18.57 -4.01
CA ASN A 117 -28.66 17.42 -3.17
C ASN A 117 -28.43 16.09 -3.90
N SER A 118 -28.77 16.01 -5.19
CA SER A 118 -28.58 14.81 -6.01
C SER A 118 -27.10 14.51 -6.24
N LEU A 119 -26.28 15.54 -6.52
CA LEU A 119 -24.84 15.41 -6.64
C LEU A 119 -24.23 14.91 -5.34
N GLN A 120 -24.59 15.52 -4.21
CA GLN A 120 -24.08 15.11 -2.91
C GLN A 120 -24.48 13.67 -2.57
N THR A 121 -25.75 13.30 -2.78
CA THR A 121 -26.22 11.92 -2.56
C THR A 121 -25.49 10.91 -3.46
N THR A 122 -25.20 11.29 -4.71
CA THR A 122 -24.45 10.44 -5.65
C THR A 122 -23.00 10.28 -5.21
N GLU A 123 -22.36 11.34 -4.74
CA GLU A 123 -21.00 11.29 -4.19
C GLU A 123 -20.92 10.40 -2.94
N ASP A 124 -21.89 10.55 -2.02
CA ASP A 124 -21.99 9.73 -0.81
C ASP A 124 -22.17 8.25 -1.16
N GLN A 125 -23.10 7.92 -2.06
CA GLN A 125 -23.32 6.55 -2.52
C GLN A 125 -22.09 5.96 -3.22
N LYS A 126 -21.39 6.75 -4.05
CA LYS A 126 -20.15 6.32 -4.69
C LYS A 126 -19.07 6.04 -3.65
N TRP A 127 -18.95 6.88 -2.63
CA TRP A 127 -18.00 6.70 -1.55
C TRP A 127 -18.29 5.43 -0.74
N GLU A 128 -19.55 5.22 -0.35
CA GLU A 128 -20.00 4.01 0.32
C GLU A 128 -19.73 2.76 -0.51
N HIS A 129 -19.99 2.81 -1.83
CA HIS A 129 -19.70 1.71 -2.73
C HIS A 129 -18.20 1.41 -2.81
N MET A 130 -17.34 2.42 -2.99
CA MET A 130 -15.89 2.25 -2.99
C MET A 130 -15.38 1.67 -1.66
N LEU A 131 -15.91 2.14 -0.53
CA LEU A 131 -15.57 1.64 0.79
C LEU A 131 -16.03 0.19 1.00
N SER A 132 -17.21 -0.16 0.46
CA SER A 132 -17.75 -1.52 0.48
C SER A 132 -16.91 -2.47 -0.36
N GLU A 133 -16.53 -2.09 -1.59
CA GLU A 133 -15.62 -2.86 -2.44
C GLU A 133 -14.24 -3.01 -1.80
N TRP A 134 -13.69 -1.94 -1.21
CA TRP A 134 -12.47 -2.03 -0.43
C TRP A 134 -12.60 -3.00 0.74
N ASN A 135 -13.71 -2.95 1.49
CA ASN A 135 -13.94 -3.88 2.59
C ASN A 135 -14.08 -5.32 2.09
N LYS A 136 -14.72 -5.56 0.94
CA LYS A 136 -14.78 -6.89 0.31
C LYS A 136 -13.39 -7.38 -0.10
N GLU A 137 -12.59 -6.55 -0.76
CA GLU A 137 -11.21 -6.91 -1.14
C GLU A 137 -10.32 -7.10 0.07
N LYS A 138 -10.45 -6.25 1.09
CA LYS A 138 -9.80 -6.43 2.39
C LYS A 138 -10.19 -7.74 3.04
N ILE A 139 -11.47 -8.11 3.03
CA ILE A 139 -11.95 -9.39 3.58
C ILE A 139 -11.47 -10.55 2.71
N LYS A 140 -11.45 -10.43 1.38
CA LYS A 140 -10.88 -11.46 0.48
C LYS A 140 -9.40 -11.66 0.74
N LEU A 141 -8.63 -10.58 0.83
CA LEU A 141 -7.21 -10.60 1.15
C LEU A 141 -6.97 -11.12 2.56
N MET A 142 -7.79 -10.72 3.54
CA MET A 142 -7.72 -11.22 4.91
C MET A 142 -8.11 -12.70 4.99
N ASN A 143 -9.13 -13.17 4.29
CA ASN A 143 -9.51 -14.58 4.21
C ASN A 143 -8.46 -15.40 3.45
N ALA A 144 -7.88 -14.83 2.40
CA ALA A 144 -6.75 -15.38 1.67
C ALA A 144 -5.45 -15.41 2.49
N MET A 145 -5.35 -14.63 3.58
CA MET A 145 -4.18 -14.61 4.47
C MET A 145 -4.42 -15.27 5.83
N ILE A 146 -5.68 -15.42 6.28
CA ILE A 146 -6.04 -15.93 7.60
C ILE A 146 -6.64 -17.33 7.52
N GLY A 147 -7.45 -17.67 6.51
CA GLY A 147 -8.06 -18.99 6.32
C GLY A 147 -8.98 -19.44 7.50
N PRO A 148 -10.22 -19.87 7.25
CA PRO A 148 -11.05 -20.45 8.30
C PRO A 148 -10.68 -21.94 8.48
N SER A 149 -9.61 -22.26 9.21
CA SER A 149 -9.48 -23.56 9.90
C SER A 149 -8.19 -23.61 10.71
N GLN A 150 -8.24 -24.41 11.78
CA GLN A 150 -7.07 -24.80 12.57
C GLN A 150 -6.04 -25.67 11.81
N ASN A 151 -6.11 -25.74 10.48
CA ASN A 151 -5.14 -26.44 9.64
C ASN A 151 -4.24 -25.42 8.94
N TRP A 152 -3.16 -25.04 9.62
CA TRP A 152 -2.20 -24.00 9.25
C TRP A 152 -1.48 -24.24 7.90
N LEU A 153 -1.48 -25.48 7.41
CA LEU A 153 -0.84 -25.93 6.16
C LEU A 153 -1.84 -26.31 5.04
N ASP A 154 -3.15 -26.36 5.30
CA ASP A 154 -4.12 -26.85 4.33
C ASP A 154 -4.58 -25.73 3.37
N LEU A 155 -3.62 -25.19 2.62
CA LEU A 155 -3.92 -24.58 1.33
C LEU A 155 -4.30 -25.72 0.38
N LYS A 156 -5.53 -26.25 0.50
CA LYS A 156 -6.05 -27.26 -0.43
C LYS A 156 -5.71 -26.82 -1.84
N ARG A 157 -4.74 -27.52 -2.46
CA ARG A 157 -4.45 -27.40 -3.88
C ARG A 157 -5.77 -27.69 -4.56
N THR A 158 -6.31 -26.74 -5.32
CA THR A 158 -7.26 -27.09 -6.36
C THR A 158 -6.56 -28.16 -7.19
N PRO A 159 -7.06 -29.41 -7.23
CA PRO A 159 -6.44 -30.43 -8.04
C PRO A 159 -6.51 -29.93 -9.47
N GLU A 160 -5.38 -29.49 -10.03
CA GLU A 160 -5.25 -29.47 -11.47
C GLU A 160 -5.50 -30.90 -11.93
N LEU A 161 -6.40 -31.05 -12.91
CA LEU A 161 -6.71 -32.33 -13.52
C LEU A 161 -5.40 -33.08 -13.79
N PRO A 162 -5.28 -34.36 -13.39
CA PRO A 162 -4.07 -35.11 -13.64
C PRO A 162 -3.80 -35.10 -15.14
N SER A 163 -2.75 -34.36 -15.53
CA SER A 163 -2.25 -34.41 -16.89
C SER A 163 -1.76 -35.84 -17.10
N ILE A 164 -2.37 -36.52 -18.07
CA ILE A 164 -2.02 -37.88 -18.49
C ILE A 164 -0.67 -37.79 -19.20
N ALA A 165 0.41 -37.72 -18.43
CA ALA A 165 1.77 -37.98 -18.87
C ALA A 165 2.70 -38.08 -17.65
N ASP A 166 3.03 -39.31 -17.26
CA ASP A 166 4.23 -39.64 -16.47
C ASP A 166 5.48 -39.25 -17.28
N THR A 167 5.76 -37.95 -17.32
CA THR A 167 7.05 -37.43 -17.77
C THR A 167 7.57 -36.48 -16.70
N PRO A 168 8.77 -36.73 -16.14
CA PRO A 168 9.36 -35.79 -15.18
C PRO A 168 9.47 -34.43 -15.87
N LYS A 169 8.89 -33.39 -15.26
CA LYS A 169 9.03 -32.01 -15.71
C LYS A 169 10.52 -31.66 -15.66
N LYS A 170 11.24 -31.87 -16.76
CA LYS A 170 12.65 -31.50 -16.88
C LYS A 170 12.77 -29.98 -16.66
N PHE A 171 13.54 -29.62 -15.64
CA PHE A 171 14.00 -28.28 -15.32
C PHE A 171 14.65 -27.61 -16.54
N GLY A 172 13.88 -26.87 -17.34
CA GLY A 172 14.37 -26.24 -18.57
C GLY A 172 14.42 -24.72 -18.53
N HIS A 173 13.46 -24.09 -17.85
CA HIS A 173 13.35 -22.64 -17.78
C HIS A 173 12.91 -22.23 -16.36
N SER A 174 13.74 -21.45 -15.69
CA SER A 174 13.38 -20.84 -14.40
C SER A 174 12.14 -19.98 -14.61
N MET A 175 11.16 -20.10 -13.69
CA MET A 175 9.94 -19.29 -13.70
C MET A 175 10.13 -17.95 -12.96
N LEU A 176 11.37 -17.65 -12.55
CA LEU A 176 11.74 -16.42 -11.88
C LEU A 176 12.00 -15.29 -12.87
N ASP A 177 11.40 -14.13 -12.61
CA ASP A 177 11.73 -12.90 -13.32
C ASP A 177 13.15 -12.44 -12.95
N SER A 178 13.76 -11.59 -13.80
CA SER A 178 15.12 -11.07 -13.55
C SER A 178 15.28 -10.38 -12.19
N ILE A 179 14.22 -9.70 -11.74
CA ILE A 179 14.10 -9.06 -10.43
C ILE A 179 14.00 -10.11 -9.31
N GLU A 180 13.16 -11.12 -9.48
CA GLU A 180 12.96 -12.20 -8.50
C GLU A 180 14.26 -13.01 -8.32
N ALA A 181 14.96 -13.32 -9.41
CA ALA A 181 16.25 -14.01 -9.38
C ALA A 181 17.36 -13.18 -8.70
N ALA A 182 17.32 -11.85 -8.82
CA ALA A 182 18.24 -10.96 -8.11
C ALA A 182 17.98 -10.93 -6.60
N TYR A 183 16.72 -10.91 -6.18
CA TYR A 183 16.36 -11.05 -4.76
C TYR A 183 16.68 -12.44 -4.20
N ALA A 184 16.38 -13.50 -4.93
CA ALA A 184 16.66 -14.88 -4.53
C ALA A 184 18.16 -15.07 -4.25
N ARG A 185 19.04 -14.56 -5.13
CA ARG A 185 20.50 -14.54 -4.91
C ARG A 185 20.91 -13.88 -3.59
N GLN A 186 20.28 -12.76 -3.22
CA GLN A 186 20.57 -12.09 -1.94
C GLN A 186 20.09 -12.91 -0.74
N VAL A 187 18.93 -13.57 -0.84
CA VAL A 187 18.41 -14.47 0.20
C VAL A 187 19.37 -15.65 0.40
N GLN A 188 19.83 -16.29 -0.68
CA GLN A 188 20.80 -17.38 -0.60
C GLN A 188 22.08 -16.95 0.14
N GLN A 189 22.65 -15.80 -0.24
CA GLN A 189 23.84 -15.28 0.43
C GLN A 189 23.58 -14.96 1.90
N TYR A 190 22.40 -14.44 2.24
CA TYR A 190 22.02 -14.16 3.61
C TYR A 190 21.90 -15.43 4.45
N ASN A 191 21.25 -16.48 3.92
CA ASN A 191 21.10 -17.76 4.60
C ASN A 191 22.45 -18.46 4.81
N LYS A 192 23.36 -18.38 3.82
CA LYS A 192 24.74 -18.84 3.99
C LYS A 192 25.43 -18.11 5.14
N LEU A 193 25.28 -16.80 5.26
CA LEU A 193 25.86 -16.06 6.40
C LEU A 193 25.25 -16.50 7.74
N ILE A 194 23.93 -16.76 7.78
CA ILE A 194 23.27 -17.27 8.98
C ILE A 194 23.78 -18.65 9.36
N SER A 195 23.93 -19.57 8.40
CA SER A 195 24.39 -20.94 8.68
C SER A 195 25.82 -20.97 9.20
N HIS A 196 26.68 -20.02 8.78
CA HIS A 196 28.03 -19.83 9.32
C HIS A 196 28.05 -19.09 10.68
N GLY A 197 26.89 -18.85 11.29
CA GLY A 197 26.77 -18.25 12.63
C GLY A 197 26.82 -16.72 12.66
N ALA A 198 26.76 -16.03 11.51
CA ALA A 198 26.71 -14.57 11.49
C ALA A 198 25.31 -14.08 11.91
N LYS A 199 25.21 -13.53 13.12
CA LYS A 199 23.94 -13.12 13.76
C LYS A 199 23.42 -11.74 13.33
N SER A 200 23.79 -11.25 12.14
CA SER A 200 23.42 -9.89 11.72
C SER A 200 22.05 -9.87 11.04
N ARG A 201 20.99 -9.63 11.82
CA ARG A 201 19.63 -9.37 11.29
C ARG A 201 19.56 -8.10 10.44
N THR A 202 20.54 -7.20 10.58
CA THR A 202 20.59 -5.91 9.87
C THR A 202 21.16 -6.00 8.46
N ALA A 203 21.68 -7.16 8.04
CA ALA A 203 22.28 -7.30 6.72
C ALA A 203 21.25 -7.41 5.58
N LEU A 204 20.06 -8.00 5.82
CA LEU A 204 19.14 -8.36 4.74
C LEU A 204 18.48 -7.13 4.10
N HIS A 205 17.95 -6.20 4.90
CA HIS A 205 17.30 -5.00 4.37
C HIS A 205 18.28 -4.08 3.62
N GLN A 206 19.56 -4.04 4.04
CA GLN A 206 20.61 -3.29 3.35
C GLN A 206 20.94 -3.90 1.99
N LYS A 207 21.09 -5.23 1.93
CA LYS A 207 21.31 -5.95 0.67
C LYS A 207 20.14 -5.79 -0.31
N PHE A 208 18.92 -5.88 0.19
CA PHE A 208 17.72 -5.66 -0.63
C PHE A 208 17.59 -4.22 -1.12
N SER A 209 17.97 -3.24 -0.30
CA SER A 209 18.04 -1.84 -0.71
C SER A 209 19.09 -1.61 -1.80
N GLN A 210 20.25 -2.26 -1.74
CA GLN A 210 21.29 -2.16 -2.78
C GLN A 210 20.80 -2.73 -4.11
N VAL A 211 20.21 -3.92 -4.08
CA VAL A 211 19.67 -4.53 -5.30
C VAL A 211 18.49 -3.73 -5.86
N ALA A 212 17.69 -3.10 -4.99
CA ALA A 212 16.62 -2.20 -5.44
C ALA A 212 17.10 -0.96 -6.19
N GLU A 213 18.33 -0.50 -5.97
CA GLU A 213 18.90 0.62 -6.74
C GLU A 213 19.15 0.24 -8.21
N GLU A 214 19.34 -1.05 -8.50
CA GLU A 214 19.54 -1.55 -9.87
C GLU A 214 18.22 -1.58 -10.67
N PHE A 215 17.06 -1.63 -10.00
CA PHE A 215 15.77 -1.87 -10.65
C PHE A 215 15.10 -0.65 -11.30
N ASN A 216 15.72 0.53 -11.26
CA ASN A 216 15.19 1.76 -11.88
C ASN A 216 13.73 2.12 -11.52
N ASP A 217 13.15 1.51 -10.47
CA ASP A 217 11.82 1.84 -9.97
C ASP A 217 11.93 2.78 -8.75
N PRO A 218 11.50 4.05 -8.89
CA PRO A 218 11.60 5.03 -7.82
C PRO A 218 10.73 4.66 -6.60
N LYS A 219 9.60 3.99 -6.79
CA LYS A 219 8.69 3.60 -5.70
C LYS A 219 9.31 2.49 -4.85
N VAL A 220 9.93 1.50 -5.50
CA VAL A 220 10.62 0.40 -4.79
C VAL A 220 11.81 0.92 -3.99
N LYS A 221 12.58 1.82 -4.57
CA LYS A 221 13.69 2.50 -3.87
C LYS A 221 13.18 3.26 -2.64
N GLU A 222 12.07 3.97 -2.77
CA GLU A 222 11.44 4.69 -1.67
C GLU A 222 10.98 3.75 -0.55
N MET A 223 10.31 2.64 -0.89
CA MET A 223 9.88 1.63 0.08
C MET A 223 11.07 1.05 0.87
N TRP A 224 12.19 0.75 0.20
CA TRP A 224 13.38 0.23 0.87
C TRP A 224 14.08 1.26 1.75
N GLU A 225 14.08 2.55 1.38
CA GLU A 225 14.60 3.61 2.24
C GLU A 225 13.73 3.79 3.51
N ILE A 226 12.41 3.65 3.40
CA ILE A 226 11.52 3.60 4.58
C ILE A 226 11.90 2.41 5.47
N ILE A 227 12.02 1.20 4.90
CA ILE A 227 12.37 0.00 5.68
C ILE A 227 13.75 0.14 6.34
N LYS A 228 14.73 0.69 5.63
CA LYS A 228 16.09 0.92 6.14
C LYS A 228 16.12 1.87 7.32
N THR A 229 15.31 2.94 7.28
CA THR A 229 15.19 3.84 8.43
C THR A 229 14.46 3.15 9.59
N MET A 230 13.35 2.47 9.33
CA MET A 230 12.54 1.82 10.38
C MET A 230 13.19 0.56 10.99
N ALA A 231 14.12 -0.10 10.30
CA ALA A 231 14.81 -1.30 10.79
C ALA A 231 15.98 -1.00 11.73
N ASN A 232 16.43 0.26 11.82
CA ASN A 232 17.54 0.69 12.67
C ASN A 232 17.06 0.99 14.10
N ILE A 233 16.45 0.00 14.75
CA ILE A 233 15.97 0.09 16.14
C ILE A 233 17.09 -0.44 17.04
N PRO A 234 17.34 0.18 18.23
CA PRO A 234 18.24 -0.38 19.23
C PRO A 234 17.92 -1.85 19.44
N ALA A 235 18.94 -2.70 19.28
CA ALA A 235 18.79 -4.14 19.16
C ALA A 235 17.82 -4.68 20.23
N LEU A 236 16.70 -5.24 19.79
CA LEU A 236 15.84 -6.05 20.64
C LEU A 236 16.73 -7.01 21.44
N VAL A 237 16.51 -7.10 22.75
CA VAL A 237 17.19 -8.09 23.60
C VAL A 237 17.01 -9.45 22.93
N ARG A 238 18.16 -10.11 22.69
CA ARG A 238 18.39 -11.04 21.57
C ARG A 238 17.57 -12.35 21.61
N ASP A 239 16.74 -12.55 22.63
CA ASP A 239 15.97 -13.78 22.88
C ASP A 239 14.48 -13.54 23.21
N GLU A 240 13.97 -12.31 23.15
CA GLU A 240 12.54 -12.06 23.37
C GLU A 240 11.71 -12.21 22.08
N ASP A 241 10.52 -12.79 22.20
CA ASP A 241 9.53 -12.83 21.13
C ASP A 241 9.39 -11.43 20.50
N PRO A 242 9.61 -11.26 19.18
CA PRO A 242 9.56 -9.94 18.53
C PRO A 242 8.26 -9.18 18.76
N LEU A 243 7.17 -9.89 19.05
CA LEU A 243 5.87 -9.32 19.40
C LEU A 243 5.86 -8.72 20.81
N LYS A 244 6.47 -9.38 21.80
CA LYS A 244 6.58 -8.86 23.17
C LYS A 244 7.48 -7.63 23.20
N ALA A 245 8.59 -7.69 22.46
CA ALA A 245 9.48 -6.55 22.32
C ALA A 245 8.83 -5.35 21.59
N ARG A 246 7.97 -5.58 20.59
CA ARG A 246 7.17 -4.51 19.96
C ARG A 246 6.11 -3.90 20.87
N GLY A 247 5.70 -4.61 21.92
CA GLY A 247 4.83 -4.08 22.97
C GLY A 247 5.57 -3.18 23.97
N ASN A 248 6.91 -3.12 23.93
CA ASN A 248 7.68 -2.29 24.84
C ASN A 248 7.51 -0.79 24.48
N PRO A 249 7.10 0.07 25.42
CA PRO A 249 6.89 1.49 25.17
C PRO A 249 8.14 2.19 24.62
N THR A 250 9.35 1.80 25.05
CA THR A 250 10.60 2.38 24.55
C THR A 250 10.84 2.08 23.06
N ILE A 251 10.47 0.87 22.62
CA ILE A 251 10.60 0.48 21.20
C ILE A 251 9.54 1.20 20.37
N GLN A 252 8.33 1.36 20.88
CA GLN A 252 7.26 2.10 20.21
C GLN A 252 7.61 3.60 20.07
N GLN A 253 8.15 4.21 21.12
CA GLN A 253 8.66 5.59 21.08
C GLN A 253 9.78 5.75 20.05
N CYS A 254 10.74 4.82 20.03
CA CYS A 254 11.82 4.83 19.04
C CYS A 254 11.29 4.70 17.60
N LEU A 255 10.28 3.85 17.37
CA LEU A 255 9.63 3.71 16.06
C LEU A 255 8.94 5.01 15.61
N ILE A 256 8.22 5.68 16.52
CA ILE A 256 7.57 6.97 16.26
C ILE A 256 8.62 8.03 15.94
N ALA A 257 9.66 8.15 16.76
CA ALA A 257 10.75 9.10 16.55
C ALA A 257 11.45 8.90 15.21
N GLN A 258 11.69 7.63 14.84
CA GLN A 258 12.33 7.28 13.57
C GLN A 258 11.44 7.60 12.36
N GLY A 259 10.13 7.30 12.45
CA GLY A 259 9.15 7.67 11.43
C GLY A 259 9.06 9.19 11.24
N LYS A 260 9.00 9.96 12.34
CA LYS A 260 9.03 11.43 12.29
C LYS A 260 10.30 11.95 11.62
N LYS A 261 11.46 11.46 12.05
CA LYS A 261 12.77 11.86 11.50
C LYS A 261 12.90 11.56 10.01
N TYR A 262 12.36 10.43 9.54
CA TYR A 262 12.32 10.11 8.11
C TYR A 262 11.49 11.16 7.34
N LEU A 263 10.27 11.45 7.80
CA LEU A 263 9.38 12.44 7.17
C LEU A 263 9.98 13.85 7.19
N GLU A 264 10.66 14.23 8.26
CA GLU A 264 11.36 15.52 8.39
C GLU A 264 12.53 15.64 7.42
N LYS A 265 13.38 14.61 7.34
CA LYS A 265 14.51 14.56 6.41
C LYS A 265 14.05 14.63 4.96
N ARG A 266 13.01 13.88 4.61
CA ARG A 266 12.40 13.86 3.27
C ARG A 266 11.87 15.25 2.91
N TYR A 267 11.17 15.91 3.82
CA TYR A 267 10.65 17.26 3.58
C TYR A 267 11.77 18.29 3.46
N LYS A 268 12.85 18.18 4.25
CA LYS A 268 14.03 19.04 4.14
C LYS A 268 14.73 18.89 2.78
N GLN A 269 14.79 17.68 2.24
CA GLN A 269 15.29 17.42 0.89
C GLN A 269 14.38 18.06 -0.16
N TYR A 270 13.06 17.84 -0.08
CA TYR A 270 12.08 18.49 -0.95
C TYR A 270 12.21 20.02 -0.96
N MET A 271 12.27 20.66 0.21
CA MET A 271 12.49 22.11 0.30
C MET A 271 13.82 22.54 -0.36
N SER A 272 14.88 21.75 -0.16
CA SER A 272 16.19 22.02 -0.77
C SER A 272 16.14 21.95 -2.29
N ASP A 273 15.39 21.00 -2.84
CA ASP A 273 15.24 20.82 -4.28
C ASP A 273 14.38 21.91 -4.91
N VAL A 274 13.28 22.31 -4.25
CA VAL A 274 12.44 23.45 -4.70
C VAL A 274 13.22 24.76 -4.71
N VAL A 275 14.01 25.02 -3.67
CA VAL A 275 14.85 26.22 -3.59
C VAL A 275 15.99 26.17 -4.62
N ARG A 276 16.57 24.99 -4.90
CA ARG A 276 17.59 24.82 -5.94
C ARG A 276 17.02 25.02 -7.35
N ALA A 277 15.77 24.60 -7.59
CA ALA A 277 15.10 24.79 -8.87
C ALA A 277 14.79 26.28 -9.16
N ASN A 278 14.56 27.09 -8.13
CA ASN A 278 14.18 28.51 -8.26
C ASN A 278 15.16 29.46 -7.54
N PRO A 279 16.43 29.56 -7.97
CA PRO A 279 17.45 30.32 -7.24
C PRO A 279 17.18 31.84 -7.21
N ALA A 280 16.64 32.40 -8.30
CA ALA A 280 16.39 33.83 -8.44
C ALA A 280 15.32 34.35 -7.47
N ALA A 281 14.25 33.58 -7.27
CA ALA A 281 13.13 33.97 -6.39
C ALA A 281 13.33 33.52 -4.93
N ALA A 282 14.15 32.48 -4.69
CA ALA A 282 14.42 31.99 -3.35
C ALA A 282 15.31 32.92 -2.51
N LEU A 283 16.17 33.75 -3.14
CA LEU A 283 17.06 34.70 -2.46
C LEU A 283 17.78 34.11 -1.24
N ARG A 284 18.20 32.84 -1.30
CA ARG A 284 18.68 32.03 -0.16
C ARG A 284 19.81 32.70 0.63
N GLY A 285 20.59 33.58 -0.01
CA GLY A 285 21.78 34.19 0.57
C GLY A 285 22.97 33.22 0.59
N GLY A 286 24.08 33.66 1.21
CA GLY A 286 25.34 32.90 1.26
C GLY A 286 25.51 31.99 2.49
N GLU A 287 24.60 32.02 3.46
CA GLU A 287 24.74 31.27 4.71
C GLU A 287 24.11 29.87 4.61
N PRO A 288 24.88 28.79 4.87
CA PRO A 288 24.33 27.45 4.94
C PRO A 288 23.55 27.26 6.25
N GLY A 289 22.26 26.92 6.15
CA GLY A 289 21.45 26.59 7.32
C GLY A 289 20.02 26.23 6.97
N THR A 290 19.28 25.70 7.95
CA THR A 290 17.84 25.41 7.80
C THR A 290 17.02 26.70 7.75
N PHE A 291 17.39 27.71 8.53
CA PHE A 291 16.68 29.00 8.56
C PHE A 291 16.70 29.73 7.20
N PRO A 292 17.86 29.93 6.52
CA PRO A 292 17.88 30.54 5.19
C PRO A 292 17.17 29.69 4.12
N LEU A 293 17.21 28.36 4.25
CA LEU A 293 16.49 27.44 3.37
C LEU A 293 14.98 27.64 3.48
N VAL A 294 14.46 27.66 4.72
CA VAL A 294 13.03 27.88 4.99
C VAL A 294 12.60 29.28 4.54
N ARG A 295 13.43 30.31 4.78
CA ARG A 295 13.17 31.68 4.32
C ARG A 295 12.97 31.77 2.80
N GLY A 296 13.81 31.07 2.04
CA GLY A 296 13.68 30.99 0.59
C GLY A 296 12.44 30.20 0.16
N PHE A 297 12.17 29.07 0.83
CA PHE A 297 11.02 28.23 0.52
C PHE A 297 9.67 28.91 0.81
N VAL A 298 9.52 29.55 1.98
CA VAL A 298 8.33 30.34 2.35
C VAL A 298 8.10 31.46 1.35
N GLY A 299 9.18 32.09 0.91
CA GLY A 299 9.12 33.11 -0.13
C GLY A 299 8.52 32.64 -1.44
N LEU A 300 8.94 31.47 -1.92
CA LEU A 300 8.42 30.86 -3.13
C LEU A 300 6.97 30.39 -2.96
N ARG A 301 6.65 29.75 -1.82
CA ARG A 301 5.32 29.15 -1.61
C ARG A 301 4.22 30.19 -1.39
N LEU A 302 4.57 31.34 -0.80
CA LEU A 302 3.63 32.43 -0.53
C LEU A 302 3.60 33.49 -1.64
N GLN A 303 4.41 33.36 -2.70
CA GLN A 303 4.28 34.19 -3.90
C GLN A 303 2.92 33.95 -4.56
N GLY A 304 2.01 34.94 -4.44
CA GLY A 304 0.68 34.91 -5.04
C GLY A 304 -0.46 34.47 -4.12
N LEU A 305 -0.20 34.13 -2.85
CA LEU A 305 -1.25 33.89 -1.85
C LEU A 305 -1.52 35.17 -1.05
N ASN A 306 -2.79 35.52 -0.87
CA ASN A 306 -3.19 36.66 -0.04
C ASN A 306 -2.68 36.45 1.41
N ILE A 307 -1.74 37.30 1.83
CA ILE A 307 -1.13 37.33 3.18
C ILE A 307 -2.14 37.76 4.26
N GLN A 308 -3.38 38.12 3.87
CA GLN A 308 -4.41 38.77 4.70
C GLN A 308 -4.96 37.96 5.89
N GLY A 309 -4.46 36.74 6.17
CA GLY A 309 -4.86 35.93 7.33
C GLY A 309 -3.76 35.60 8.34
N LEU A 310 -2.50 35.93 8.03
CA LEU A 310 -1.35 35.57 8.87
C LEU A 310 -1.14 36.60 9.99
N THR A 311 -0.90 36.11 11.20
CA THR A 311 -0.86 36.95 12.43
C THR A 311 0.56 37.03 13.02
N ASP A 312 0.78 37.96 13.96
CA ASP A 312 2.01 38.12 14.75
C ASP A 312 3.28 38.58 13.98
N GLY A 313 3.10 39.28 12.86
CA GLY A 313 4.17 40.03 12.20
C GLY A 313 5.08 39.23 11.26
N VAL A 314 6.23 39.82 10.92
CA VAL A 314 7.19 39.28 9.94
C VAL A 314 8.60 39.19 10.51
N VAL A 315 9.35 38.16 10.10
CA VAL A 315 10.76 37.93 10.38
C VAL A 315 11.51 37.84 9.05
N ASP A 316 12.49 38.72 8.82
CA ASP A 316 13.25 38.83 7.56
C ASP A 316 12.37 38.84 6.30
N ASP A 317 11.38 39.74 6.28
CA ASP A 317 10.40 39.93 5.18
C ASP A 317 9.48 38.72 4.90
N ARG A 318 9.45 37.75 5.82
CA ARG A 318 8.58 36.57 5.74
C ARG A 318 7.67 36.47 6.97
N PRO A 319 6.44 35.93 6.86
CA PRO A 319 5.54 35.78 8.00
C PRO A 319 6.08 34.78 9.04
N LEU A 320 5.90 35.09 10.32
CA LEU A 320 6.48 34.33 11.44
C LEU A 320 6.03 32.86 11.50
N TRP A 321 4.72 32.60 11.56
CA TRP A 321 4.20 31.24 11.79
C TRP A 321 4.54 30.25 10.68
N PRO A 322 4.49 30.62 9.38
CA PRO A 322 5.01 29.76 8.32
C PRO A 322 6.50 29.44 8.50
N MET A 323 7.33 30.41 8.90
CA MET A 323 8.76 30.17 9.17
C MET A 323 8.94 29.15 10.30
N VAL A 324 8.21 29.31 11.41
CA VAL A 324 8.26 28.38 12.56
C VAL A 324 7.77 26.98 12.15
N TYR A 325 6.65 26.90 11.43
CA TYR A 325 6.07 25.63 10.98
C TYR A 325 7.05 24.83 10.11
N TYR A 326 7.64 25.44 9.08
CA TYR A 326 8.56 24.69 8.20
C TYR A 326 9.89 24.35 8.87
N CYS A 327 10.35 25.17 9.83
CA CYS A 327 11.50 24.79 10.66
C CYS A 327 11.19 23.52 11.48
N LEU A 328 10.04 23.46 12.15
CA LEU A 328 9.60 22.26 12.88
C LEU A 328 9.39 21.07 11.95
N ARG A 329 8.74 21.29 10.79
CA ARG A 329 8.49 20.25 9.77
C ARG A 329 9.77 19.64 9.18
N SER A 330 10.87 20.38 9.25
CA SER A 330 12.19 19.95 8.81
C SER A 330 13.04 19.27 9.90
N GLY A 331 12.49 19.14 11.11
CA GLY A 331 13.15 18.54 12.28
C GLY A 331 14.15 19.47 12.98
N ASP A 332 14.15 20.77 12.67
CA ASP A 332 15.07 21.75 13.26
C ASP A 332 14.34 22.69 14.22
N SER A 333 14.09 22.20 15.43
CA SER A 333 13.45 22.95 16.51
C SER A 333 14.28 24.14 16.99
N ASN A 334 15.61 24.09 16.85
CA ASN A 334 16.50 25.19 17.19
C ASN A 334 16.36 26.36 16.20
N ALA A 335 16.22 26.07 14.90
CA ALA A 335 15.91 27.09 13.91
C ALA A 335 14.53 27.73 14.14
N ALA A 336 13.54 26.94 14.59
CA ALA A 336 12.22 27.45 14.96
C ALA A 336 12.31 28.40 16.18
N LEU A 337 13.11 28.04 17.20
CA LEU A 337 13.39 28.87 18.37
C LEU A 337 14.07 30.19 17.98
N TYR A 338 15.00 30.15 17.03
CA TYR A 338 15.66 31.34 16.49
C TYR A 338 14.64 32.30 15.83
N CYS A 339 13.70 31.79 15.03
CA CYS A 339 12.62 32.61 14.45
C CYS A 339 11.80 33.33 15.51
N LEU A 340 11.39 32.61 16.58
CA LEU A 340 10.54 33.16 17.63
C LEU A 340 11.26 34.24 18.45
N ARG A 341 12.53 34.00 18.82
CA ARG A 341 13.35 34.99 19.54
C ARG A 341 13.61 36.25 18.72
N LYS A 342 13.68 36.13 17.39
CA LYS A 342 13.88 37.25 16.47
C LYS A 342 12.60 38.08 16.25
N ALA A 343 11.43 37.50 16.47
CA ALA A 343 10.14 38.17 16.28
C ALA A 343 9.74 39.11 17.42
N GLY A 344 10.14 38.82 18.67
CA GLY A 344 9.84 39.67 19.83
C GLY A 344 9.52 38.90 21.11
N ARG A 345 8.98 39.60 22.12
CA ARG A 345 8.66 39.06 23.46
C ARG A 345 7.23 38.50 23.60
N ASP A 346 6.39 38.59 22.58
CA ASP A 346 4.97 38.23 22.66
C ASP A 346 4.71 36.71 22.79
N HIS A 347 5.76 35.89 22.67
CA HIS A 347 5.68 34.43 22.65
C HIS A 347 6.55 33.73 23.71
N GLU A 348 6.96 34.41 24.79
CA GLU A 348 7.84 33.85 25.83
C GLU A 348 7.33 32.51 26.42
N GLU A 349 6.03 32.38 26.65
CA GLU A 349 5.40 31.13 27.11
C GLU A 349 5.58 29.97 26.11
N PHE A 350 5.45 30.25 24.81
CA PHE A 350 5.63 29.25 23.76
C PHE A 350 7.11 28.93 23.53
N ILE A 351 8.00 29.91 23.70
CA ILE A 351 9.45 29.72 23.68
C ILE A 351 9.86 28.77 24.82
N ALA A 352 9.36 28.97 26.04
CA ALA A 352 9.61 28.07 27.17
C ALA A 352 9.12 26.63 26.89
N ALA A 353 7.93 26.49 26.29
CA ALA A 353 7.41 25.20 25.88
C ALA A 353 8.26 24.52 24.80
N LEU A 354 8.74 25.28 23.82
CA LEU A 354 9.59 24.76 22.76
C LEU A 354 10.99 24.39 23.30
N GLU A 355 11.53 25.12 24.27
CA GLU A 355 12.80 24.78 24.94
C GLU A 355 12.71 23.48 25.74
N ASP A 356 11.60 23.27 26.45
CA ASP A 356 11.32 22.00 27.12
C ASP A 356 11.19 20.86 26.10
N HIS A 357 10.51 21.10 24.97
CA HIS A 357 10.40 20.13 23.89
C HIS A 357 11.75 19.82 23.22
N ILE A 358 12.66 20.81 23.10
CA ILE A 358 14.02 20.61 22.59
C ILE A 358 14.85 19.76 23.55
N ARG A 359 14.66 19.96 24.87
CA ARG A 359 15.39 19.22 25.90
C ARG A 359 14.99 17.75 25.93
N ASP A 360 13.67 17.49 25.95
CA ASP A 360 13.10 16.14 26.00
C ASP A 360 11.98 16.00 24.94
N PRO A 361 12.29 15.66 23.68
CA PRO A 361 11.30 15.57 22.62
C PRO A 361 10.31 14.42 22.78
N GLU A 362 10.66 13.40 23.56
CA GLU A 362 9.85 12.20 23.81
C GLU A 362 8.95 12.32 25.06
N LYS A 363 9.20 13.31 25.92
CA LYS A 363 8.40 13.53 27.14
C LYS A 363 7.31 14.56 26.87
N ALA A 364 6.14 14.36 27.48
CA ALA A 364 5.12 15.41 27.51
C ALA A 364 5.68 16.68 28.19
N LEU A 365 5.17 17.84 27.79
CA LEU A 365 5.51 19.11 28.43
C LEU A 365 5.17 19.02 29.92
N SER A 366 5.88 19.79 30.75
CA SER A 366 5.56 19.91 32.17
C SER A 366 4.08 20.25 32.37
N ASP A 367 3.39 19.57 33.31
CA ASP A 367 1.94 19.69 33.52
C ASP A 367 1.47 21.15 33.67
N LYS A 368 2.31 22.01 34.26
CA LYS A 368 2.05 23.45 34.40
C LYS A 368 2.02 24.15 33.04
N LEU A 369 3.09 24.01 32.26
CA LEU A 369 3.20 24.59 30.92
C LEU A 369 2.14 24.02 29.96
N GLN A 370 1.87 22.72 30.06
CA GLN A 370 0.84 22.03 29.27
C GLN A 370 -0.56 22.61 29.53
N THR A 371 -0.87 22.93 30.79
CA THR A 371 -2.16 23.54 31.17
C THR A 371 -2.26 24.98 30.66
N GLU A 372 -1.20 25.77 30.80
CA GLU A 372 -1.13 27.16 30.32
C GLU A 372 -1.30 27.25 28.79
N ILE A 373 -0.58 26.42 28.04
CA ILE A 373 -0.69 26.37 26.57
C ILE A 373 -2.07 25.91 26.13
N ASN A 374 -2.66 24.90 26.78
CA ASN A 374 -4.00 24.43 26.46
C ASN A 374 -5.06 25.51 26.70
N LEU A 375 -4.92 26.28 27.79
CA LEU A 375 -5.82 27.39 28.09
C LEU A 375 -5.72 28.47 27.01
N LYS A 376 -4.50 28.89 26.66
CA LYS A 376 -4.24 29.88 25.60
C LYS A 376 -4.75 29.41 24.24
N TYR A 377 -4.56 28.12 23.93
CA TYR A 377 -5.04 27.52 22.69
C TYR A 377 -6.56 27.60 22.58
N ARG A 378 -7.29 27.17 23.61
CA ARG A 378 -8.75 27.16 23.62
C ARG A 378 -9.35 28.57 23.57
N LEU A 379 -8.74 29.54 24.26
CA LEU A 379 -9.28 30.89 24.38
C LEU A 379 -9.01 31.77 23.16
N GLN A 380 -7.83 31.65 22.54
CA GLN A 380 -7.37 32.63 21.53
C GLN A 380 -7.01 31.98 20.18
N ILE A 381 -6.36 30.82 20.20
CA ILE A 381 -5.68 30.30 19.00
C ILE A 381 -6.61 29.43 18.17
N ARG A 382 -7.53 28.69 18.78
CA ARG A 382 -8.50 27.85 18.08
C ARG A 382 -9.32 28.61 17.04
N HIS A 383 -9.66 29.87 17.34
CA HIS A 383 -10.41 30.76 16.46
C HIS A 383 -9.52 31.75 15.67
N SER A 384 -8.20 31.60 15.74
CA SER A 384 -7.29 32.46 14.98
C SER A 384 -7.41 32.21 13.48
N THR A 385 -7.26 33.27 12.70
CA THR A 385 -7.28 33.21 11.22
C THR A 385 -6.05 32.51 10.64
N ASP A 386 -4.96 32.40 11.42
CA ASP A 386 -3.69 31.85 10.96
C ASP A 386 -3.62 30.33 11.14
N PRO A 387 -3.66 29.56 10.04
CA PRO A 387 -3.66 28.10 10.13
C PRO A 387 -2.30 27.53 10.54
N TYR A 388 -1.19 28.22 10.25
CA TYR A 388 0.15 27.78 10.67
C TYR A 388 0.32 27.94 12.18
N LYS A 389 -0.23 29.01 12.76
CA LYS A 389 -0.25 29.21 14.22
C LYS A 389 -1.00 28.07 14.92
N ARG A 390 -2.20 27.72 14.44
CA ARG A 390 -2.98 26.59 14.99
C ARG A 390 -2.18 25.28 14.94
N ALA A 391 -1.61 24.97 13.78
CA ALA A 391 -0.83 23.75 13.58
C ALA A 391 0.41 23.66 14.47
N VAL A 392 1.18 24.76 14.60
CA VAL A 392 2.39 24.81 15.43
C VAL A 392 2.07 24.59 16.91
N TYR A 393 1.00 25.18 17.42
CA TYR A 393 0.55 24.95 18.79
C TYR A 393 0.10 23.50 19.02
N CYS A 394 -0.60 22.88 18.06
CA CYS A 394 -0.95 21.46 18.14
C CYS A 394 0.26 20.53 18.10
N VAL A 395 1.29 20.84 17.32
CA VAL A 395 2.52 20.01 17.24
C VAL A 395 3.31 20.04 18.55
N VAL A 396 3.51 21.20 19.16
CA VAL A 396 4.31 21.33 20.40
C VAL A 396 3.46 20.98 21.63
N GLY A 397 2.27 21.57 21.71
CA GLY A 397 1.37 21.47 22.87
C GLY A 397 0.40 20.30 22.83
N CYS A 398 0.20 19.60 21.72
CA CYS A 398 -0.82 18.53 21.60
C CYS A 398 -2.23 18.95 22.07
N CYS A 399 -2.61 20.21 21.80
CA CYS A 399 -3.82 20.83 22.35
C CYS A 399 -5.13 20.28 21.75
N ASP A 400 -5.12 19.89 20.48
CA ASP A 400 -6.27 19.30 19.77
C ASP A 400 -5.79 18.20 18.80
N VAL A 401 -6.08 16.94 19.14
CA VAL A 401 -5.69 15.76 18.33
C VAL A 401 -6.70 15.50 17.20
N SER A 402 -7.90 16.08 17.30
CA SER A 402 -9.00 15.86 16.36
C SER A 402 -8.89 16.71 15.11
N ASP A 403 -8.28 17.90 15.21
CA ASP A 403 -8.05 18.76 14.06
C ASP A 403 -7.03 18.12 13.08
N GLU A 404 -7.36 18.17 11.79
CA GLU A 404 -6.53 17.64 10.70
C GLU A 404 -5.70 18.73 10.03
N HIS A 405 -6.01 20.01 10.30
CA HIS A 405 -5.32 21.17 9.73
C HIS A 405 -5.15 21.10 8.20
N SER A 406 -6.22 20.76 7.48
CA SER A 406 -6.23 20.55 6.01
C SER A 406 -5.76 21.77 5.20
N GLU A 407 -5.84 22.98 5.76
CA GLU A 407 -5.32 24.21 5.16
C GLU A 407 -3.78 24.19 4.97
N VAL A 408 -3.06 23.54 5.91
CA VAL A 408 -1.60 23.44 5.93
C VAL A 408 -1.13 22.07 5.44
N ALA A 409 -1.78 21.00 5.91
CA ALA A 409 -1.46 19.61 5.59
C ALA A 409 -2.12 19.18 4.27
N ARG A 410 -1.45 19.48 3.15
CA ARG A 410 -1.96 19.16 1.80
C ARG A 410 -1.54 17.79 1.29
N THR A 411 -0.57 17.14 1.94
CA THR A 411 -0.02 15.85 1.50
C THR A 411 -0.22 14.77 2.56
N ALA A 412 -0.24 13.50 2.15
CA ALA A 412 -0.30 12.36 3.07
C ALA A 412 0.90 12.34 4.03
N ASP A 413 2.10 12.72 3.56
CA ASP A 413 3.30 12.83 4.39
C ASP A 413 3.15 13.89 5.49
N ASP A 414 2.48 15.00 5.21
CA ASP A 414 2.21 16.06 6.18
C ASP A 414 1.19 15.62 7.23
N TYR A 415 0.13 14.92 6.80
CA TYR A 415 -0.85 14.33 7.70
C TYR A 415 -0.20 13.31 8.65
N LEU A 416 0.60 12.38 8.10
CA LEU A 416 1.32 11.38 8.89
C LEU A 416 2.28 12.02 9.88
N TRP A 417 3.03 13.05 9.47
CA TRP A 417 3.94 13.76 10.36
C TRP A 417 3.21 14.47 11.51
N LEU A 418 2.06 15.11 11.23
CA LEU A 418 1.24 15.75 12.26
C LEU A 418 0.69 14.72 13.26
N LYS A 419 0.13 13.61 12.79
CA LYS A 419 -0.41 12.57 13.68
C LYS A 419 0.70 11.92 14.50
N LEU A 420 1.86 11.60 13.91
CA LEU A 420 3.01 11.09 14.65
C LEU A 420 3.54 12.09 15.69
N SER A 421 3.42 13.39 15.44
CA SER A 421 3.83 14.44 16.39
C SER A 421 2.88 14.57 17.58
N ALA A 422 1.61 14.20 17.42
CA ALA A 422 0.60 14.24 18.48
C ALA A 422 0.63 13.01 19.40
N ILE A 423 1.28 11.90 19.00
CA ILE A 423 1.34 10.67 19.80
C ILE A 423 2.40 10.82 20.90
N LYS A 424 1.95 10.94 22.15
CA LYS A 424 2.81 11.01 23.35
C LYS A 424 2.57 9.85 24.34
N THR A 425 1.36 9.29 24.36
CA THR A 425 0.98 8.19 25.26
C THR A 425 0.31 7.10 24.44
N LEU A 426 0.92 5.90 24.40
CA LEU A 426 0.26 4.73 23.84
C LEU A 426 -0.68 4.19 24.92
N SER A 427 -1.96 4.53 24.83
CA SER A 427 -2.98 3.71 25.47
C SER A 427 -2.96 2.36 24.78
N VAL A 428 -2.51 1.33 25.49
CA VAL A 428 -2.78 -0.04 25.07
C VAL A 428 -4.29 -0.19 25.19
N ASP A 429 -5.00 -0.27 24.06
CA ASP A 429 -6.40 -0.67 24.08
C ASP A 429 -6.47 -2.07 24.69
N THR A 430 -6.97 -2.13 25.93
CA THR A 430 -7.16 -3.38 26.67
C THR A 430 -8.28 -4.24 26.08
N ASP A 431 -9.11 -3.65 25.21
CA ASP A 431 -10.28 -4.27 24.58
C ASP A 431 -9.97 -4.94 23.22
N ASP A 432 -8.74 -4.83 22.70
CA ASP A 432 -8.39 -5.47 21.42
C ASP A 432 -8.10 -6.97 21.64
N PRO A 433 -8.93 -7.90 21.13
CA PRO A 433 -8.82 -9.31 21.45
C PRO A 433 -7.51 -9.91 20.93
N VAL A 434 -6.78 -10.60 21.82
CA VAL A 434 -5.70 -11.50 21.43
C VAL A 434 -6.32 -12.64 20.60
N PRO A 435 -5.96 -12.83 19.32
CA PRO A 435 -4.69 -12.50 18.70
C PRO A 435 -4.77 -11.29 17.77
N LEU A 436 -3.80 -10.37 17.94
CA LEU A 436 -3.34 -9.39 16.94
C LEU A 436 -3.67 -9.84 15.51
N ARG A 437 -4.29 -9.02 14.66
CA ARG A 437 -4.52 -9.33 13.24
C ARG A 437 -3.17 -9.62 12.56
N ARG A 438 -2.78 -10.90 12.47
CA ARG A 438 -1.45 -11.30 12.01
C ARG A 438 -1.49 -11.60 10.52
N LEU A 439 -0.58 -10.97 9.77
CA LEU A 439 -0.12 -11.52 8.49
C LEU A 439 0.47 -12.91 8.75
N ASN A 440 -0.10 -13.94 8.13
CA ASN A 440 0.47 -15.28 8.18
C ASN A 440 1.69 -15.33 7.25
N LEU A 441 2.88 -15.09 7.82
CA LEU A 441 4.15 -15.12 7.10
C LEU A 441 4.40 -16.48 6.42
N ALA A 442 3.99 -17.58 7.05
CA ALA A 442 4.14 -18.92 6.46
C ALA A 442 3.33 -19.05 5.18
N ARG A 443 2.06 -18.64 5.22
CA ARG A 443 1.18 -18.66 4.05
C ARG A 443 1.66 -17.71 2.95
N LEU A 444 2.17 -16.53 3.30
CA LEU A 444 2.75 -15.60 2.31
C LEU A 444 3.93 -16.22 1.57
N ILE A 445 4.85 -16.84 2.31
CA ILE A 445 6.02 -17.51 1.73
C ILE A 445 5.57 -18.69 0.85
N LEU A 446 4.65 -19.52 1.33
CA LEU A 446 4.11 -20.64 0.56
C LEU A 446 3.47 -20.18 -0.75
N LEU A 447 2.63 -19.14 -0.71
CA LEU A 447 1.99 -18.60 -1.91
C LEU A 447 2.99 -18.02 -2.92
N TYR A 448 4.05 -17.36 -2.43
CA TYR A 448 5.10 -16.83 -3.29
C TYR A 448 5.94 -17.94 -3.94
N VAL A 449 6.36 -18.92 -3.16
CA VAL A 449 7.24 -20.02 -3.61
C VAL A 449 6.54 -20.97 -4.57
N ARG A 450 5.22 -21.15 -4.46
CA ARG A 450 4.40 -21.97 -5.38
C ARG A 450 4.63 -21.70 -6.87
N LYS A 451 4.97 -20.46 -7.26
CA LYS A 451 5.25 -20.10 -8.65
C LYS A 451 6.44 -20.87 -9.24
N PHE A 452 7.47 -21.13 -8.43
CA PHE A 452 8.76 -21.65 -8.89
C PHE A 452 9.28 -22.84 -8.08
N GLU A 453 8.51 -23.38 -7.13
CA GLU A 453 8.96 -24.49 -6.27
C GLU A 453 9.39 -25.74 -7.04
N LEU A 454 8.74 -26.01 -8.17
CA LEU A 454 9.05 -27.12 -9.08
C LEU A 454 10.04 -26.75 -10.19
N SER A 455 10.40 -25.48 -10.37
CA SER A 455 11.40 -25.04 -11.37
C SER A 455 12.75 -24.72 -10.75
N ASP A 456 12.76 -24.25 -9.51
CA ASP A 456 13.97 -23.78 -8.82
C ASP A 456 13.92 -24.19 -7.33
N PRO A 457 14.07 -25.50 -7.03
CA PRO A 457 13.94 -26.03 -5.67
C PRO A 457 14.99 -25.45 -4.71
N SER A 458 16.18 -25.10 -5.20
CA SER A 458 17.22 -24.48 -4.38
C SER A 458 16.80 -23.11 -3.83
N ASP A 459 16.16 -22.28 -4.66
CA ASP A 459 15.64 -20.98 -4.23
C ASP A 459 14.45 -21.15 -3.29
N ALA A 460 13.53 -22.07 -3.61
CA ALA A 460 12.38 -22.40 -2.77
C ALA A 460 12.79 -22.76 -1.34
N LEU A 461 13.80 -23.62 -1.17
CA LEU A 461 14.34 -24.01 0.13
C LEU A 461 14.89 -22.81 0.92
N ASN A 462 15.54 -21.86 0.24
CA ASN A 462 16.06 -20.65 0.88
C ASN A 462 14.94 -19.74 1.41
N TYR A 463 13.79 -19.68 0.73
CA TYR A 463 12.61 -18.99 1.25
C TYR A 463 11.95 -19.75 2.40
N TYR A 464 11.83 -21.08 2.30
CA TYR A 464 11.31 -21.91 3.40
C TYR A 464 12.16 -21.80 4.67
N PHE A 465 13.47 -21.57 4.56
CA PHE A 465 14.36 -21.44 5.73
C PHE A 465 14.00 -20.27 6.66
N PHE A 466 13.24 -19.27 6.19
CA PHE A 466 12.69 -18.22 7.08
C PHE A 466 11.65 -18.75 8.08
N LEU A 467 11.04 -19.92 7.81
CA LEU A 467 10.04 -20.57 8.66
C LEU A 467 10.65 -21.45 9.75
N ARG A 468 11.98 -21.57 9.84
CA ARG A 468 12.69 -22.47 10.77
C ARG A 468 12.38 -22.28 12.25
N ASN A 469 11.91 -21.10 12.65
CA ASN A 469 11.57 -20.80 14.05
C ASN A 469 10.07 -20.91 14.34
N LEU A 470 9.26 -21.26 13.32
CA LEU A 470 7.83 -21.44 13.46
C LEU A 470 7.51 -22.92 13.61
N LYS A 471 6.57 -23.22 14.51
CA LYS A 471 6.08 -24.57 14.77
C LYS A 471 4.59 -24.65 14.47
N ASP A 472 4.18 -25.81 13.98
CA ASP A 472 2.78 -26.18 13.77
C ASP A 472 2.10 -26.44 15.13
N PRO A 473 0.75 -26.50 15.25
CA PRO A 473 0.07 -26.85 16.51
C PRO A 473 0.51 -28.20 17.10
N SER A 474 0.99 -29.10 16.24
CA SER A 474 1.58 -30.39 16.59
C SER A 474 3.03 -30.29 17.13
N GLY A 475 3.62 -29.10 17.16
CA GLY A 475 4.99 -28.86 17.59
C GLY A 475 6.06 -29.14 16.52
N LYS A 476 5.68 -29.64 15.34
CA LYS A 476 6.59 -29.86 14.20
C LYS A 476 7.08 -28.54 13.61
N ASN A 477 8.33 -28.50 13.17
CA ASN A 477 8.91 -27.31 12.55
C ASN A 477 8.32 -27.09 11.14
N LEU A 478 7.82 -25.88 10.87
CA LEU A 478 7.23 -25.55 9.57
C LEU A 478 8.19 -25.75 8.40
N PHE A 479 9.48 -25.43 8.60
CA PHE A 479 10.49 -25.63 7.56
C PHE A 479 10.58 -27.11 7.16
N MET A 480 10.59 -28.02 8.14
CA MET A 480 10.67 -29.46 7.88
C MET A 480 9.43 -29.97 7.15
N CYS A 481 8.25 -29.50 7.52
CA CYS A 481 7.01 -29.82 6.82
C CYS A 481 7.06 -29.36 5.36
N CYS A 482 7.42 -28.09 5.10
CA CYS A 482 7.49 -27.55 3.74
C CYS A 482 8.54 -28.29 2.87
N CYS A 483 9.68 -28.68 3.45
CA CYS A 483 10.68 -29.48 2.74
C CYS A 483 10.19 -30.89 2.43
N THR A 484 9.41 -31.48 3.33
CA THR A 484 8.78 -32.80 3.13
C THR A 484 7.78 -32.73 1.98
N ASP A 485 6.91 -31.72 1.98
CA ASP A 485 5.91 -31.51 0.93
C ASP A 485 6.59 -31.26 -0.44
N LEU A 486 7.64 -30.43 -0.48
CA LEU A 486 8.43 -30.19 -1.69
C LEU A 486 9.07 -31.48 -2.24
N ALA A 487 9.59 -32.34 -1.37
CA ALA A 487 10.18 -33.62 -1.79
C ALA A 487 9.13 -34.58 -2.37
N LEU A 488 7.94 -34.63 -1.76
CA LEU A 488 6.83 -35.46 -2.24
C LEU A 488 6.31 -35.02 -3.62
N GLU A 489 6.43 -33.75 -3.95
CA GLU A 489 5.87 -33.16 -5.16
C GLU A 489 6.87 -33.08 -6.31
N SER A 490 8.13 -32.76 -6.01
CA SER A 490 9.20 -32.78 -7.01
C SER A 490 9.58 -34.19 -7.44
N ARG A 491 9.48 -35.17 -6.53
CA ARG A 491 9.99 -36.56 -6.70
C ARG A 491 11.49 -36.63 -7.04
N ASP A 492 12.23 -35.54 -6.90
CA ASP A 492 13.67 -35.47 -7.15
C ASP A 492 14.46 -35.60 -5.84
N TYR A 493 14.42 -36.82 -5.27
CA TYR A 493 15.03 -37.12 -3.98
C TYR A 493 16.56 -36.97 -3.99
N ASP A 494 17.21 -37.34 -5.10
CA ASP A 494 18.66 -37.23 -5.29
C ASP A 494 19.16 -35.79 -5.17
N LEU A 495 18.41 -34.82 -5.71
CA LEU A 495 18.79 -33.41 -5.67
C LEU A 495 18.59 -32.82 -4.26
N LEU A 496 17.48 -33.17 -3.60
CA LEU A 496 17.10 -32.61 -2.31
C LEU A 496 17.91 -33.20 -1.15
N PHE A 497 17.99 -34.53 -1.07
CA PHE A 497 18.62 -35.25 0.03
C PHE A 497 20.02 -35.78 -0.30
N GLY A 498 20.38 -35.84 -1.58
CA GLY A 498 21.64 -36.41 -2.05
C GLY A 498 21.49 -37.85 -2.53
N ARG A 499 22.50 -38.35 -3.24
CA ARG A 499 22.54 -39.71 -3.79
C ARG A 499 23.46 -40.60 -2.96
N MET A 500 23.04 -41.84 -2.73
CA MET A 500 23.88 -42.89 -2.15
C MET A 500 24.84 -43.43 -3.22
N GLU A 501 26.15 -43.35 -2.97
CA GLU A 501 27.15 -43.86 -3.90
C GLU A 501 27.33 -45.38 -3.74
N ALA A 502 26.99 -46.14 -4.78
CA ALA A 502 26.96 -47.61 -4.76
C ALA A 502 28.31 -48.29 -4.45
N SER A 503 29.43 -47.59 -4.63
CA SER A 503 30.78 -48.14 -4.40
C SER A 503 31.31 -47.92 -2.98
N THR A 504 30.83 -46.91 -2.26
CA THR A 504 31.37 -46.50 -0.96
C THR A 504 30.34 -46.56 0.17
N GLY A 505 29.04 -46.65 -0.16
CA GLY A 505 27.95 -46.56 0.82
C GLY A 505 27.83 -45.17 1.45
N LEU A 506 28.56 -44.18 0.94
CA LEU A 506 28.54 -42.80 1.44
C LEU A 506 27.51 -41.97 0.68
N ARG A 507 26.75 -41.16 1.42
CA ARG A 507 25.79 -40.22 0.85
C ARG A 507 26.49 -38.97 0.33
N THR A 508 26.26 -38.63 -0.93
CA THR A 508 26.61 -37.30 -1.47
C THR A 508 25.72 -36.22 -0.85
N SER A 509 26.23 -35.00 -0.69
CA SER A 509 25.47 -33.93 -0.02
C SER A 509 24.34 -33.40 -0.90
N GLY A 510 23.12 -33.35 -0.38
CA GLY A 510 21.96 -32.75 -1.04
C GLY A 510 21.82 -31.24 -0.77
N LEU A 511 20.83 -30.61 -1.40
CA LEU A 511 20.53 -29.18 -1.15
C LEU A 511 20.12 -28.91 0.31
N LEU A 512 19.43 -29.85 0.95
CA LEU A 512 18.96 -29.72 2.34
C LEU A 512 20.10 -29.76 3.36
N ASP A 513 21.25 -30.35 3.00
CA ASP A 513 22.39 -30.47 3.91
C ASP A 513 23.02 -29.14 4.28
N GLN A 514 22.83 -28.13 3.42
CA GLN A 514 23.29 -26.76 3.67
C GLN A 514 22.57 -26.09 4.84
N PHE A 515 21.42 -26.63 5.25
CA PHE A 515 20.56 -26.07 6.30
C PHE A 515 20.57 -26.90 7.60
N ASN A 516 21.41 -27.94 7.70
CA ASN A 516 21.51 -28.78 8.88
C ASN A 516 21.94 -27.95 10.12
N ASN A 517 21.20 -28.10 11.21
CA ASN A 517 21.41 -27.40 12.49
C ASN A 517 20.90 -28.34 13.61
N PRO A 518 21.23 -28.18 14.91
CA PRO A 518 20.76 -29.09 15.97
C PRO A 518 19.23 -29.28 16.06
N HIS A 519 18.45 -28.41 15.44
CA HIS A 519 16.99 -28.47 15.38
C HIS A 519 16.42 -28.86 14.01
N ILE A 520 17.26 -28.99 12.97
CA ILE A 520 16.88 -29.30 11.59
C ILE A 520 17.87 -30.36 11.08
N ASP A 521 17.37 -31.57 10.87
CA ASP A 521 18.15 -32.68 10.33
C ASP A 521 17.55 -33.16 9.01
N SER A 522 18.36 -33.10 7.95
CA SER A 522 18.06 -33.66 6.62
C SER A 522 17.56 -35.11 6.68
N LYS A 523 18.10 -35.93 7.59
CA LYS A 523 17.70 -37.34 7.74
C LYS A 523 16.29 -37.46 8.30
N VAL A 524 15.95 -36.65 9.30
CA VAL A 524 14.59 -36.63 9.88
C VAL A 524 13.57 -36.15 8.84
N ILE A 525 13.93 -35.19 7.99
CA ILE A 525 13.06 -34.76 6.88
C ILE A 525 12.86 -35.90 5.88
N ALA A 526 13.93 -36.61 5.50
CA ALA A 526 13.85 -37.78 4.63
C ALA A 526 12.94 -38.87 5.22
N LEU A 527 13.07 -39.18 6.51
CA LEU A 527 12.20 -40.15 7.20
C LEU A 527 10.73 -39.75 7.18
N ASN A 528 10.42 -38.47 7.47
CA ASN A 528 9.05 -37.97 7.39
C ASN A 528 8.49 -38.08 5.96
N ALA A 529 9.31 -37.84 4.93
CA ALA A 529 8.91 -38.00 3.54
C ALA A 529 8.64 -39.47 3.20
N ALA A 530 9.52 -40.38 3.63
CA ALA A 530 9.40 -41.82 3.42
C ALA A 530 8.13 -42.39 4.08
N GLU A 531 7.84 -42.03 5.33
CA GLU A 531 6.60 -42.41 6.02
C GLU A 531 5.35 -41.93 5.26
N GLN A 532 5.38 -40.71 4.72
CA GLN A 532 4.27 -40.20 3.92
C GLN A 532 4.13 -40.89 2.57
N LEU A 533 5.23 -41.31 1.93
CA LEU A 533 5.20 -42.11 0.70
C LEU A 533 4.61 -43.50 0.94
N VAL A 534 4.96 -44.15 2.06
CA VAL A 534 4.36 -45.42 2.49
C VAL A 534 2.85 -45.26 2.69
N ASN A 535 2.41 -44.20 3.36
CA ASN A 535 0.98 -43.91 3.55
C ASN A 535 0.24 -43.65 2.23
N LYS A 536 0.93 -43.16 1.19
CA LYS A 536 0.39 -42.96 -0.16
C LYS A 536 0.49 -44.23 -1.04
N GLY A 537 1.14 -45.29 -0.58
CA GLY A 537 1.36 -46.53 -1.33
C GLY A 537 2.47 -46.48 -2.38
N LEU A 538 3.34 -45.44 -2.36
CA LEU A 538 4.47 -45.29 -3.28
C LEU A 538 5.72 -45.95 -2.68
N PHE A 539 5.78 -47.28 -2.75
CA PHE A 539 6.81 -48.07 -2.06
C PHE A 539 8.21 -47.96 -2.67
N GLU A 540 8.32 -47.84 -4.00
CA GLU A 540 9.62 -47.72 -4.68
C GLU A 540 10.34 -46.43 -4.26
N ASP A 541 9.64 -45.29 -4.33
CA ASP A 541 10.14 -44.00 -3.88
C ASP A 541 10.46 -44.01 -2.37
N ALA A 542 9.64 -44.69 -1.56
CA ALA A 542 9.87 -44.81 -0.12
C ALA A 542 11.19 -45.53 0.19
N ILE A 543 11.51 -46.63 -0.52
CA ILE A 543 12.75 -47.39 -0.33
C ILE A 543 13.96 -46.51 -0.62
N ILE A 544 13.95 -45.74 -1.71
CA ILE A 544 15.04 -44.82 -2.07
C ILE A 544 15.27 -43.80 -0.96
N VAL A 545 14.21 -43.20 -0.42
CA VAL A 545 14.32 -42.20 0.63
C VAL A 545 14.76 -42.81 1.98
N TYR A 546 14.34 -44.04 2.29
CA TYR A 546 14.82 -44.77 3.48
C TYR A 546 16.30 -45.16 3.38
N ASP A 547 16.79 -45.48 2.19
CA ASP A 547 18.21 -45.73 1.92
C ASP A 547 19.05 -44.46 2.20
N ILE A 548 18.61 -43.32 1.65
CA ILE A 548 19.22 -42.00 1.87
C ILE A 548 19.20 -41.60 3.37
N ALA A 549 18.17 -41.99 4.11
CA ALA A 549 18.08 -41.74 5.55
C ALA A 549 18.97 -42.68 6.40
N GLY A 550 19.54 -43.74 5.80
CA GLY A 550 20.37 -44.73 6.48
C GLY A 550 19.58 -45.71 7.35
N GLN A 551 18.30 -45.95 7.04
CA GLN A 551 17.44 -46.91 7.73
C GLN A 551 17.15 -48.17 6.89
N LEU A 552 17.92 -48.41 5.83
CA LEU A 552 17.75 -49.58 4.96
C LEU A 552 17.82 -50.90 5.73
N GLU A 553 18.76 -51.03 6.68
CA GLU A 553 18.92 -52.25 7.49
C GLU A 553 17.70 -52.52 8.37
N TRP A 554 17.15 -51.49 9.02
CA TRP A 554 15.93 -51.61 9.83
C TRP A 554 14.74 -52.05 8.97
N LEU A 555 14.61 -51.49 7.77
CA LEU A 555 13.52 -51.81 6.86
C LEU A 555 13.64 -53.24 6.30
N ARG A 556 14.88 -53.68 6.03
CA ARG A 556 15.21 -55.06 5.64
C ARG A 556 14.84 -56.06 6.74
N GLU A 557 15.20 -55.77 7.99
CA GLU A 557 14.84 -56.63 9.13
C GLU A 557 13.32 -56.74 9.31
N GLN A 558 12.59 -55.62 9.19
CA GLN A 558 11.12 -55.64 9.26
C GLN A 558 10.49 -56.46 8.12
N ALA A 559 10.99 -56.31 6.89
CA ALA A 559 10.53 -57.08 5.73
C ALA A 559 10.81 -58.58 5.89
N GLU A 560 11.98 -58.96 6.41
CA GLU A 560 12.35 -60.35 6.66
C GLU A 560 11.48 -60.98 7.75
N VAL A 561 11.22 -60.25 8.84
CA VAL A 561 10.31 -60.69 9.91
C VAL A 561 8.87 -60.85 9.38
N LEU A 562 8.39 -59.91 8.57
CA LEU A 562 7.07 -60.00 7.92
C LEU A 562 6.98 -61.19 6.98
N ASN A 563 8.00 -61.46 6.16
CA ASN A 563 8.03 -62.60 5.25
C ASN A 563 8.07 -63.94 6.02
N THR A 564 8.85 -63.99 7.10
CA THR A 564 8.90 -65.17 8.00
C THR A 564 7.57 -65.40 8.71
N PHE A 565 6.91 -64.33 9.16
CA PHE A 565 5.58 -64.41 9.78
C PHE A 565 4.50 -64.80 8.76
N ALA A 566 4.52 -64.22 7.56
CA ALA A 566 3.62 -64.56 6.46
C ALA A 566 3.82 -65.99 5.93
N GLY A 567 5.05 -66.51 5.97
CA GLY A 567 5.37 -67.91 5.69
C GLY A 567 4.84 -68.89 6.74
N ASN A 568 4.66 -68.43 7.98
CA ASN A 568 4.13 -69.22 9.10
C ASN A 568 2.58 -69.22 9.18
N ILE A 569 1.89 -68.36 8.43
CA ILE A 569 0.43 -68.35 8.36
C ILE A 569 -0.05 -69.45 7.41
N ALA A 570 -0.73 -70.47 7.93
CA ALA A 570 -1.21 -71.64 7.19
C ALA A 570 -2.31 -71.35 6.14
N TYR A 571 -2.81 -70.12 6.06
CA TYR A 571 -3.74 -69.66 5.03
C TYR A 571 -2.96 -68.86 3.99
N ARG A 572 -2.84 -69.39 2.76
CA ARG A 572 -2.20 -68.70 1.63
C ARG A 572 -2.74 -67.27 1.51
N MET A 573 -1.88 -66.29 1.77
CA MET A 573 -2.10 -64.91 1.37
C MET A 573 -2.31 -64.87 -0.17
N PRO A 574 -3.14 -63.95 -0.70
CA PRO A 574 -3.34 -63.79 -2.14
C PRO A 574 -1.99 -63.65 -2.87
N GLY A 575 -1.83 -64.29 -4.03
CA GLY A 575 -0.54 -64.31 -4.76
C GLY A 575 0.07 -62.93 -5.02
N ASP A 576 -0.78 -61.92 -5.15
CA ASP A 576 -0.37 -60.52 -5.37
C ASP A 576 0.45 -59.96 -4.21
N THR A 577 0.11 -60.25 -2.95
CA THR A 577 0.87 -59.74 -1.79
C THR A 577 2.22 -60.44 -1.63
N TYR A 578 2.31 -61.74 -1.94
CA TYR A 578 3.60 -62.44 -2.01
C TYR A 578 4.49 -61.88 -3.12
N SER A 579 3.92 -61.57 -4.29
CA SER A 579 4.66 -60.98 -5.39
C SER A 579 5.17 -59.58 -5.06
N GLN A 580 4.37 -58.74 -4.39
CA GLN A 580 4.79 -57.41 -3.95
C GLN A 580 5.87 -57.46 -2.87
N LEU A 581 5.77 -58.39 -1.89
CA LEU A 581 6.79 -58.58 -0.87
C LEU A 581 8.10 -59.11 -1.45
N ALA A 582 8.04 -60.08 -2.39
CA ALA A 582 9.21 -60.57 -3.10
C ALA A 582 9.85 -59.49 -3.98
N GLN A 583 9.04 -58.68 -4.66
CA GLN A 583 9.51 -57.55 -5.47
C GLN A 583 10.17 -56.47 -4.60
N MET A 584 9.60 -56.15 -3.43
CA MET A 584 10.25 -55.30 -2.43
C MET A 584 11.61 -55.85 -2.00
N GLN A 585 11.70 -57.16 -1.71
CA GLN A 585 12.95 -57.78 -1.28
C GLN A 585 14.00 -57.81 -2.38
N ILE A 586 13.59 -57.92 -3.66
CA ILE A 586 14.49 -57.82 -4.81
C ILE A 586 15.00 -56.37 -5.00
N LEU A 587 14.14 -55.37 -4.78
CA LEU A 587 14.51 -53.95 -4.88
C LEU A 587 15.45 -53.48 -3.75
N MET A 588 15.57 -54.24 -2.66
CA MET A 588 16.40 -53.93 -1.48
C MET A 588 17.79 -54.62 -1.49
N ASN A 589 18.08 -55.49 -2.46
CA ASN A 589 19.39 -56.15 -2.64
C ASN A 589 20.17 -55.47 -3.76
#